data_AF-A0A316ENF2-F1
#
_entry.id   AF-A0A316ENF2-F1
#
_cell.length_a   1.000
_cell.length_b   1.000
_cell.length_c   1.000
_cell.angle_alpha   90.00
_cell.angle_beta   90.00
_cell.angle_gamma   90.00
#
_symmetry.space_group_name_H-M   'P 1'
#
loop_
_entity.id
_entity.type
_entity.pdbx_description
1 polymer ?
#
loop_
_entity_poly.entity_id
_entity_poly.type
_entity_poly.pdbx_seq_one_letter_code
_entity_poly.pdbx_strand_id
1 'polypeptide(L)' 'MTDLAMTLLGILFWTLPLAAYVAVFAATIAGIVRAPLSRRSRTRWIWLVVLAPGIGIVLWFLAGRPAVSARR' A
#
# COMPACT_ATOMS: atom_id res chain seq x y z
N MET A 1 9.61 33.78 -3.93
CA MET A 1 9.89 33.05 -2.67
C MET A 1 8.69 32.21 -2.23
N THR A 2 7.47 32.72 -2.36
CA THR A 2 6.21 32.00 -2.07
C THR A 2 6.00 30.73 -2.90
N ASP A 3 6.35 30.74 -4.19
CA ASP A 3 6.15 29.56 -5.06
C ASP A 3 7.06 28.38 -4.69
N LEU A 4 8.30 28.67 -4.28
CA LEU A 4 9.24 27.66 -3.81
C LEU A 4 8.74 27.03 -2.51
N ALA A 5 8.25 27.84 -1.56
CA ALA A 5 7.70 27.35 -0.31
C ALA A 5 6.47 26.44 -0.53
N MET A 6 5.55 26.81 -1.43
CA MET A 6 4.39 25.99 -1.78
C MET A 6 4.77 24.69 -2.48
N THR A 7 5.77 24.72 -3.35
CA THR A 7 6.31 23.52 -4.00
C THR A 7 6.89 22.55 -2.97
N LEU A 8 7.69 23.06 -2.04
CA LEU A 8 8.29 22.26 -0.96
C LEU A 8 7.22 21.67 -0.03
N LEU A 9 6.18 22.43 0.30
CA LEU A 9 5.04 21.94 1.08
C LEU A 9 4.30 20.81 0.36
N GLY A 10 4.05 20.96 -0.94
CA GLY A 10 3.43 19.91 -1.74
C GLY A 10 4.27 18.63 -1.76
N ILE A 11 5.59 18.76 -1.94
CA ILE A 11 6.51 17.61 -1.89
C ILE A 11 6.47 16.95 -0.52
N LEU A 12 6.58 17.72 0.57
CA LEU A 12 6.54 17.18 1.93
C LEU A 12 5.21 16.49 2.25
N PHE A 13 4.10 17.08 1.80
CA PHE A 13 2.76 16.54 2.00
C PHE A 13 2.60 15.13 1.41
N TRP A 14 3.21 14.85 0.25
CA TRP A 14 3.16 13.52 -0.36
C TRP A 14 4.27 12.57 0.13
N THR A 15 5.47 13.10 0.35
CA THR A 15 6.64 12.27 0.69
C THR A 15 6.60 11.77 2.13
N LEU A 16 6.12 12.57 3.09
CA LEU A 16 6.02 12.15 4.50
C LEU A 16 5.09 10.94 4.71
N PRO A 17 3.83 10.95 4.23
CA PRO A 17 2.95 9.78 4.40
C PRO A 17 3.47 8.58 3.62
N LEU A 18 4.07 8.78 2.45
CA LEU A 18 4.69 7.69 1.69
C LEU A 18 5.87 7.08 2.45
N ALA A 19 6.75 7.90 3.02
CA ALA A 19 7.88 7.43 3.82
C ALA A 19 7.40 6.69 5.08
N ALA A 20 6.38 7.20 5.77
CA ALA A 20 5.77 6.54 6.91
C ALA A 20 5.17 5.18 6.52
N TYR A 21 4.47 5.10 5.39
CA TYR A 21 3.94 3.86 4.85
C TYR A 21 5.05 2.83 4.58
N VAL A 22 6.12 3.23 3.90
CA VAL A 22 7.28 2.36 3.61
C VAL A 22 7.95 1.88 4.90
N ALA A 23 8.10 2.77 5.89
CA ALA A 23 8.70 2.42 7.18
C ALA A 23 7.86 1.37 7.94
N VAL A 24 6.53 1.56 8.01
CA VAL A 24 5.61 0.59 8.65
C VAL A 24 5.62 -0.73 7.90
N PHE A 25 5.63 -0.69 6.57
CA PHE A 25 5.71 -1.90 5.74
C PHE A 25 7.00 -2.68 6.04
N ALA A 26 8.16 -2.02 6.02
CA ALA A 26 9.44 -2.64 6.33
C ALA A 26 9.49 -3.20 7.76
N ALA A 27 9.00 -2.45 8.74
CA ALA A 27 8.92 -2.89 10.14
C ALA A 27 8.05 -4.14 10.29
N THR A 28 6.92 -4.20 9.57
CA THR A 28 6.01 -5.34 9.56
C THR A 28 6.69 -6.59 9.01
N ILE A 29 7.38 -6.49 7.87
CA ILE A 29 8.14 -7.61 7.28
C ILE A 29 9.26 -8.05 8.23
N ALA A 30 10.02 -7.12 8.80
CA ALA A 30 11.07 -7.43 9.77
C ALA A 30 10.52 -8.16 11.00
N GLY A 31 9.36 -7.73 11.50
CA GLY A 31 8.65 -8.40 12.60
C GLY A 31 8.27 -9.84 12.25
N ILE A 32 7.69 -10.07 11.07
CA ILE A 32 7.32 -11.41 10.59
C ILE A 32 8.54 -12.33 10.44
N VAL A 33 9.65 -11.80 9.95
CA VAL A 33 10.90 -12.57 9.79
C VAL A 33 11.48 -12.99 11.14
N ARG A 34 11.42 -12.12 12.15
CA ARG A 34 11.94 -12.37 13.50
C ARG A 34 11.01 -13.21 14.37
N ALA A 35 9.72 -13.28 14.05
CA ALA A 35 8.76 -14.07 14.80
C ALA A 35 9.06 -15.59 14.74
N PRO A 36 8.81 -16.34 15.84
CA PRO A 36 9.00 -17.79 15.91
C PRO A 36 7.88 -18.53 15.15
N LEU A 37 7.83 -18.32 13.83
CA LEU A 37 6.86 -18.93 12.93
C LEU A 37 7.50 -20.07 12.15
N SER A 38 6.70 -21.08 11.81
CA SER A 38 7.11 -22.09 10.84
C SER A 38 7.37 -21.44 9.48
N ARG A 39 8.31 -22.00 8.70
CA ARG A 39 8.73 -21.46 7.39
C ARG A 39 7.53 -21.20 6.46
N ARG A 40 6.57 -22.14 6.42
CA ARG A 40 5.35 -22.03 5.60
C ARG A 40 4.42 -20.90 6.08
N SER A 41 4.27 -20.73 7.40
CA SER A 41 3.47 -19.65 7.99
C SER A 41 4.09 -18.29 7.67
N ARG A 42 5.41 -18.15 7.86
CA ARG A 42 6.16 -16.92 7.54
C ARG A 42 5.96 -16.49 6.09
N THR A 43 6.11 -17.41 5.13
CA THR A 43 5.90 -17.12 3.71
C THR A 43 4.48 -16.61 3.44
N ARG A 44 3.45 -17.24 4.03
CA ARG A 44 2.04 -16.80 3.86
C ARG A 44 1.83 -15.39 4.42
N TRP A 45 2.37 -15.09 5.59
CA TRP A 45 2.27 -13.76 6.20
C TRP A 45 2.96 -12.68 5.36
N ILE A 46 4.16 -12.95 4.85
CA ILE A 46 4.85 -12.03 3.94
C ILE A 46 4.02 -11.79 2.68
N TRP A 47 3.51 -12.86 2.04
CA TRP A 47 2.65 -12.73 0.86
C TRP A 47 1.39 -11.93 1.14
N LEU A 48 0.76 -12.12 2.30
CA LEU A 48 -0.43 -11.36 2.68
C LEU A 48 -0.13 -9.86 2.78
N VAL A 49 0.95 -9.49 3.46
CA VAL A 49 1.38 -8.09 3.61
C VAL A 49 1.75 -7.45 2.27
N VAL A 50 2.41 -8.21 1.39
CA VAL A 50 2.82 -7.74 0.06
C VAL A 50 1.62 -7.61 -0.89
N LEU A 51 0.65 -8.52 -0.83
CA LEU A 51 -0.49 -8.55 -1.75
C LEU A 51 -1.63 -7.64 -1.31
N ALA A 52 -1.81 -7.39 -0.01
CA ALA A 52 -2.90 -6.56 0.50
C ALA A 52 -3.06 -5.18 -0.19
N PRO A 53 -1.98 -4.41 -0.47
CA PRO A 53 -2.09 -3.15 -1.20
C PRO A 53 -2.62 -3.33 -2.63
N GLY A 54 -2.19 -4.40 -3.31
CA GLY A 54 -2.63 -4.73 -4.67
C GLY A 54 -4.07 -5.24 -4.73
N ILE A 55 -4.49 -6.03 -3.74
CA ILE A 55 -5.85 -6.56 -3.65
C ILE A 55 -6.87 -5.41 -3.54
N GLY A 56 -6.58 -4.37 -2.75
CA GLY A 56 -7.45 -3.21 -2.63
C GLY A 56 -7.70 -2.52 -3.97
N ILE A 57 -6.66 -2.37 -4.79
CA ILE A 57 -6.76 -1.79 -6.14
C ILE A 57 -7.63 -2.69 -7.03
N VAL A 58 -7.38 -4.00 -7.04
CA VAL A 58 -8.15 -4.96 -7.84
C VAL A 58 -9.63 -4.95 -7.43
N LEU A 59 -9.92 -4.97 -6.13
CA LEU A 59 -11.29 -4.90 -5.62
C LEU A 59 -11.97 -3.58 -5.97
N TRP A 60 -11.25 -2.46 -5.92
CA TRP A 60 -11.77 -1.16 -6.35
C TRP A 60 -12.15 -1.18 -7.84
N PHE A 61 -11.31 -1.75 -8.71
CA PHE A 61 -11.63 -1.93 -10.13
C PHE A 61 -12.80 -2.87 -10.38
N LEU A 62 -12.97 -3.92 -9.56
CA LEU A 62 -14.08 -4.86 -9.69
C LEU A 62 -15.40 -4.26 -9.18
N ALA A 63 -15.38 -3.54 -8.06
CA ALA A 63 -16.55 -2.90 -7.46
C ALA A 63 -16.97 -1.62 -8.19
N GLY A 64 -16.00 -0.87 -8.75
CA GLY A 64 -16.21 0.40 -9.43
C GLY A 64 -16.67 0.29 -10.88
N ARG A 65 -16.87 -0.92 -11.41
CA ARG A 65 -17.55 -1.12 -12.69
C ARG A 65 -19.06 -1.26 -12.45
N PRO A 66 -19.88 -0.19 -12.58
CA PRO A 66 -21.27 -0.41 -12.91
C PRO A 66 -21.27 -1.25 -14.19
N ALA A 67 -22.02 -2.34 -14.19
CA ALA A 67 -22.30 -3.05 -15.42
C ALA A 67 -22.80 -2.00 -16.42
N VAL A 68 -21.96 -1.65 -17.40
CA VAL A 68 -22.40 -0.96 -18.60
C VAL A 68 -23.23 -2.00 -19.33
N SER A 69 -24.43 -2.23 -18.80
CA SER A 69 -25.48 -3.01 -19.41
C SER A 69 -25.76 -2.30 -20.72
N ALA A 70 -25.30 -2.94 -21.79
CA ALA A 70 -25.58 -2.57 -23.15
C ALA A 70 -27.06 -2.20 -23.30
N ARG A 71 -27.37 -0.91 -23.38
CA ARG A 71 -28.59 -0.46 -24.05
C ARG A 71 -28.29 -0.50 -25.55
N ARG A 72 -28.66 -1.62 -26.16
CA ARG A 72 -29.08 -1.63 -27.57
C ARG A 72 -30.48 -1.04 -27.66
#